data_AF-A0A4U9U767-F1
#
_entry.id   AF-A0A4U9U767-F1
#
_cell.length_a   1.000
_cell.length_b   1.000
_cell.length_c   1.000
_cell.angle_alpha   90.00
_cell.angle_beta   90.00
_cell.angle_gamma   90.00
#
_symmetry.space_group_name_H-M   'P 1'
#
loop_
_entity.id
_entity.type
_entity.pdbx_description
1 polymer ?
#
loop_
_entity_poly.entity_id
_entity_poly.type
_entity_poly.pdbx_seq_one_letter_code
_entity_poly.pdbx_strand_id
1 'polypeptide(L)'
;MSTNAFILVAALFVVFYSCHKDDSPSPPHASLTVRFKDASDHYDAVYLNIQKIWTRTSSGSGTLQSTTEPLNISSIKKDTVIAQGNVPTGKVQEIILELANEGNEVWTAGTRHPLKIDKDKYIDVKMAIDAEIGISQINTLFLDFDVLKSIARTTDGQFVLNPVVEGVLMRNANGATSLTYDEE
;
A
#
# COMPACT_ATOMS: atom_id res chain seq x y z
N MET A 1 17.60 49.24 64.04
CA MET A 1 18.59 48.22 63.70
C MET A 1 17.87 46.95 63.30
N SER A 2 18.23 46.40 62.13
CA SER A 2 17.96 45.04 61.65
C SER A 2 16.50 44.60 61.49
N THR A 3 16.02 44.62 60.23
CA THR A 3 15.34 43.42 59.67
C THR A 3 15.49 43.42 58.14
N ASN A 4 16.06 42.34 57.61
CA ASN A 4 16.33 42.13 56.19
C ASN A 4 15.04 41.80 55.43
N ALA A 5 14.78 42.49 54.32
CA ALA A 5 13.73 42.12 53.37
C ALA A 5 14.38 41.68 52.06
N PHE A 6 14.64 40.38 51.94
CA PHE A 6 14.91 39.71 50.67
C PHE A 6 13.55 39.22 50.16
N ILE A 7 12.94 39.91 49.19
CA ILE A 7 11.78 39.39 48.45
C ILE A 7 12.25 39.04 47.04
N LEU A 8 12.45 37.74 46.83
CA LEU A 8 12.54 37.10 45.52
C LEU A 8 11.20 37.30 44.80
N VAL A 9 11.19 38.10 43.73
CA VAL A 9 10.08 38.13 42.76
C VAL A 9 10.35 37.03 41.73
N ALA A 10 9.82 35.84 41.98
CA ALA A 10 9.67 34.82 40.95
C ALA A 10 8.32 35.03 40.26
N ALA A 11 8.33 35.80 39.17
CA ALA A 11 7.17 35.96 38.31
C ALA A 11 6.91 34.64 37.55
N LEU A 12 5.93 33.89 38.03
CA LEU A 12 5.40 32.68 37.42
C LEU A 12 4.67 33.03 36.12
N PHE A 13 5.36 32.95 34.98
CA PHE A 13 4.72 32.95 33.66
C PHE A 13 4.03 31.59 33.46
N VAL A 14 2.75 31.48 33.81
CA VAL A 14 1.90 30.37 33.37
C VAL A 14 1.42 30.68 31.96
N VAL A 15 2.15 30.18 30.96
CA VAL A 15 1.68 30.17 29.58
C VAL A 15 0.71 29.00 29.44
N PHE A 16 -0.59 29.27 29.50
CA PHE A 16 -1.61 28.28 29.14
C PHE A 16 -1.58 28.05 27.63
N TYR A 17 -0.81 27.06 27.18
CA TYR A 17 -0.97 26.45 25.86
C TYR A 17 -2.28 25.65 25.86
N SER A 18 -3.39 26.28 25.51
CA SER A 18 -4.63 25.57 25.17
C SER A 18 -4.53 25.08 23.72
N CYS A 19 -4.02 23.87 23.55
CA CYS A 19 -4.06 23.17 22.27
C CYS A 19 -5.48 22.63 22.10
N HIS A 20 -6.29 23.27 21.24
CA HIS A 20 -7.55 22.69 20.80
C HIS A 20 -7.21 21.48 19.92
N LYS A 21 -7.50 20.28 20.41
CA LYS A 21 -7.61 19.09 19.56
C LYS A 21 -9.07 19.04 19.13
N ASP A 22 -9.31 19.29 17.86
CA ASP A 22 -10.64 19.09 17.26
C ASP A 22 -10.98 17.60 17.34
N ASP A 23 -11.85 17.22 18.27
CA ASP A 23 -12.36 15.86 18.46
C ASP A 23 -13.38 15.50 17.36
N SER A 24 -12.93 15.49 16.10
CA SER A 24 -13.70 14.84 15.03
C SER A 24 -13.58 13.32 15.21
N PRO A 25 -14.70 12.57 15.26
CA PRO A 25 -14.63 11.12 15.37
C PRO A 25 -13.81 10.56 14.20
N SER A 26 -12.80 9.75 14.52
CA SER A 26 -11.97 9.11 13.49
C SER A 26 -12.85 8.25 12.58
N PRO A 27 -12.59 8.23 11.26
CA PRO A 27 -13.37 7.42 10.33
C PRO A 27 -13.36 5.94 10.75
N PRO A 28 -14.44 5.19 10.54
CA PRO A 28 -14.44 3.76 10.83
C PRO A 28 -13.36 3.04 10.01
N HIS A 29 -12.56 2.19 10.67
CA HIS A 29 -11.49 1.41 10.06
C HIS A 29 -11.87 -0.08 9.92
N ALA A 30 -11.27 -0.76 8.94
CA ALA A 30 -11.33 -2.21 8.79
C ALA A 30 -9.96 -2.79 8.42
N SER A 31 -9.78 -4.08 8.69
CA SER A 31 -8.56 -4.79 8.29
C SER A 31 -8.57 -5.04 6.79
N LEU A 32 -7.46 -4.68 6.14
CA LEU A 32 -7.16 -4.94 4.74
C LEU A 32 -5.88 -5.77 4.66
N THR A 33 -5.96 -6.87 3.91
CA THR A 33 -4.81 -7.69 3.53
C THR A 33 -4.56 -7.51 2.04
N VAL A 34 -3.31 -7.27 1.64
CA VAL A 34 -2.93 -7.10 0.23
C VAL A 34 -2.08 -8.28 -0.21
N ARG A 35 -2.38 -8.82 -1.39
CA ARG A 35 -1.71 -9.98 -2.00
C ARG A 35 -1.52 -9.74 -3.49
N PHE A 36 -0.54 -10.40 -4.11
CA PHE A 36 -0.50 -10.53 -5.57
C PHE A 36 -1.14 -11.84 -6.02
N LYS A 37 -1.70 -11.81 -7.22
CA LYS A 37 -2.33 -12.94 -7.88
C LYS A 37 -1.44 -13.55 -8.96
N ASP A 38 -0.66 -12.73 -9.66
CA ASP A 38 -0.01 -13.16 -10.89
C ASP A 38 1.26 -13.98 -10.65
N ALA A 39 1.48 -14.93 -11.54
CA ALA A 39 2.71 -15.66 -11.79
C ALA A 39 2.89 -15.72 -13.31
N SER A 40 3.75 -14.88 -13.86
CA SER A 40 4.11 -14.91 -15.29
C SER A 40 5.41 -15.70 -15.51
N ASP A 41 5.43 -16.52 -16.56
CA ASP A 41 6.59 -17.30 -17.01
C ASP A 41 7.41 -16.61 -18.12
N HIS A 42 7.08 -15.35 -18.44
CA HIS A 42 7.72 -14.64 -19.56
C HIS A 42 9.20 -14.30 -19.31
N TYR A 43 9.55 -14.09 -18.05
CA TYR A 43 10.91 -13.85 -17.59
C TYR A 43 11.30 -14.90 -16.58
N ASP A 44 12.60 -15.14 -16.40
CA ASP A 44 13.09 -16.07 -15.38
C ASP A 44 12.66 -15.62 -13.97
N ALA A 45 12.64 -14.30 -13.74
CA ALA A 45 12.06 -13.67 -12.56
C ALA A 45 11.81 -12.17 -12.80
N VAL A 46 10.81 -11.63 -12.10
CA VAL A 46 10.59 -10.20 -11.96
C VAL A 46 10.53 -9.86 -10.48
N TYR A 47 11.40 -8.95 -10.04
CA TYR A 47 11.45 -8.45 -8.67
C TYR A 47 10.92 -7.02 -8.61
N LEU A 48 9.96 -6.76 -7.73
CA LEU A 48 9.45 -5.43 -7.43
C LEU A 48 9.73 -5.07 -5.97
N ASN A 49 10.39 -3.94 -5.75
CA ASN A 49 10.65 -3.42 -4.42
C ASN A 49 9.52 -2.50 -3.97
N ILE A 50 8.48 -3.08 -3.39
CA ILE A 50 7.30 -2.34 -2.92
C ILE A 50 7.54 -1.85 -1.50
N GLN A 51 7.34 -0.56 -1.29
CA GLN A 51 7.56 0.10 0.00
C GLN A 51 6.25 0.30 0.76
N LYS A 52 5.23 0.84 0.08
CA LYS A 52 3.96 1.21 0.71
C LYS A 52 2.78 0.99 -0.21
N ILE A 53 1.61 0.78 0.39
CA ILE A 53 0.32 0.89 -0.28
C ILE A 53 -0.45 2.04 0.36
N TRP A 54 -0.84 3.01 -0.46
CA TRP A 54 -1.71 4.11 -0.06
C TRP A 54 -3.13 3.76 -0.45
N THR A 55 -4.07 4.02 0.47
CA THR A 55 -5.49 3.76 0.25
C THR A 55 -6.25 5.05 0.46
N ARG A 56 -7.12 5.42 -0.48
CA ARG A 56 -8.09 6.51 -0.31
C ARG A 56 -9.49 5.95 -0.48
N THR A 57 -10.33 6.21 0.50
CA THR A 57 -11.74 5.82 0.51
C THR A 57 -12.62 7.04 0.69
N SER A 58 -13.93 6.85 0.54
CA SER A 58 -14.92 7.89 0.86
C SER A 58 -14.87 8.37 2.31
N SER A 59 -14.33 7.59 3.26
CA SER A 59 -14.24 8.01 4.66
C SER A 59 -12.87 8.56 5.05
N GLY A 60 -11.84 8.43 4.20
CA GLY A 60 -10.51 8.94 4.49
C GLY A 60 -9.37 8.16 3.84
N SER A 61 -8.13 8.54 4.18
CA SER A 61 -6.91 7.94 3.65
C SER A 61 -6.17 7.10 4.69
N GLY A 62 -5.47 6.08 4.22
CA GLY A 62 -4.66 5.18 5.02
C GLY A 62 -3.38 4.77 4.27
N THR A 63 -2.44 4.20 5.01
CA THR A 63 -1.19 3.69 4.46
C THR A 63 -0.85 2.36 5.11
N LEU A 64 -0.47 1.38 4.28
CA LEU A 64 0.06 0.10 4.71
C LEU A 64 1.53 0.03 4.33
N GLN A 65 2.37 -0.43 5.26
CA GLN A 65 3.77 -0.72 4.96
C GLN A 65 3.86 -2.09 4.30
N SER A 66 4.75 -2.21 3.31
CA SER A 66 5.13 -3.50 2.78
C SER A 66 5.77 -4.35 3.88
N THR A 67 5.52 -5.65 3.83
CA THR A 67 6.05 -6.66 4.75
C THR A 67 7.11 -7.53 4.08
N THR A 68 7.42 -7.25 2.82
CA THR A 68 8.33 -8.03 1.99
C THR A 68 9.49 -7.15 1.52
N GLU A 69 10.69 -7.74 1.53
CA GLU A 69 11.83 -7.31 0.70
C GLU A 69 11.47 -7.42 -0.81
N PRO A 70 12.32 -6.95 -1.76
CA PRO A 70 12.01 -7.02 -3.18
C PRO A 70 11.38 -8.36 -3.57
N LEU A 71 10.13 -8.27 -4.03
CA LEU A 71 9.23 -9.39 -4.15
C LEU A 71 9.38 -9.99 -5.54
N ASN A 72 9.72 -11.28 -5.60
CA ASN A 72 9.64 -12.01 -6.85
C ASN A 72 8.17 -12.29 -7.19
N ILE A 73 7.60 -11.50 -8.10
CA ILE A 73 6.20 -11.64 -8.50
C ILE A 73 6.00 -12.80 -9.49
N SER A 74 7.02 -13.23 -10.23
CA SER A 74 6.93 -14.36 -11.17
C SER A 74 6.79 -15.73 -10.48
N SER A 75 7.18 -15.83 -9.20
CA SER A 75 7.16 -17.10 -8.44
C SER A 75 6.41 -16.97 -7.11
N ILE A 76 5.48 -16.02 -7.04
CA ILE A 76 4.76 -15.75 -5.81
C ILE A 76 3.85 -16.91 -5.43
N LYS A 77 3.87 -17.29 -4.16
CA LYS A 77 2.89 -18.23 -3.62
C LYS A 77 1.54 -17.50 -3.53
N LYS A 78 0.47 -18.21 -3.86
CA LYS A 78 -0.93 -17.72 -3.77
C LYS A 78 -1.28 -17.08 -2.41
N ASP A 79 -0.58 -17.47 -1.35
CA ASP A 79 -0.80 -16.99 0.01
C ASP A 79 0.16 -15.89 0.50
N THR A 80 1.05 -15.39 -0.36
CA THR A 80 1.98 -14.33 0.03
C THR A 80 1.22 -13.03 0.30
N VAL A 81 1.24 -12.61 1.57
CA VAL A 81 0.78 -11.29 2.01
C VAL A 81 1.93 -10.31 1.82
N ILE A 82 1.67 -9.22 1.11
CA ILE A 82 2.67 -8.16 0.90
C ILE A 82 2.47 -6.99 1.85
N ALA A 83 1.26 -6.78 2.34
CA ALA A 83 0.96 -5.79 3.36
C ALA A 83 -0.33 -6.12 4.08
N GLN A 84 -0.44 -5.69 5.33
CA GLN A 84 -1.64 -5.86 6.13
C GLN A 84 -1.76 -4.72 7.14
N GLY A 85 -2.99 -4.27 7.40
CA GLY A 85 -3.25 -3.30 8.45
C GLY A 85 -4.69 -2.79 8.44
N ASN A 86 -4.95 -1.78 9.27
CA ASN A 86 -6.26 -1.15 9.35
C ASN A 86 -6.28 0.13 8.51
N VAL A 87 -7.27 0.24 7.62
CA VAL A 87 -7.48 1.40 6.75
C VAL A 87 -8.91 1.91 6.89
N PRO A 88 -9.18 3.18 6.56
CA PRO A 88 -10.54 3.71 6.56
C PRO A 88 -11.47 2.89 5.64
N THR A 89 -12.74 2.81 6.01
CA THR A 89 -13.77 2.04 5.31
C THR A 89 -14.48 2.84 4.21
N GLY A 90 -15.33 2.18 3.44
CA GLY A 90 -16.19 2.81 2.42
C GLY A 90 -15.64 2.63 1.02
N LYS A 91 -16.21 3.39 0.07
CA LYS A 91 -15.92 3.23 -1.36
C LYS A 91 -14.48 3.56 -1.64
N VAL A 92 -13.77 2.66 -2.33
CA VAL A 92 -12.41 2.87 -2.76
C VAL A 92 -12.41 3.94 -3.84
N GLN A 93 -11.64 5.00 -3.61
CA GLN A 93 -11.43 6.07 -4.57
C GLN A 93 -10.09 5.90 -5.29
N GLU A 94 -9.09 5.37 -4.59
CA GLU A 94 -7.73 5.24 -5.11
C GLU A 94 -6.94 4.22 -4.29
N ILE A 95 -6.11 3.45 -4.97
CA ILE A 95 -5.08 2.60 -4.36
C ILE A 95 -3.79 2.86 -5.11
N ILE A 96 -2.73 3.23 -4.39
CA ILE A 96 -1.42 3.51 -4.98
C ILE A 96 -0.37 2.57 -4.38
N LEU A 97 0.39 1.89 -5.24
CA LEU A 97 1.61 1.19 -4.85
C LEU A 97 2.80 2.14 -4.98
N GLU A 98 3.59 2.27 -3.93
CA GLU A 98 4.86 3.00 -3.97
C GLU A 98 6.00 1.99 -4.09
N LEU A 99 6.73 2.06 -5.20
CA LEU A 99 8.00 1.34 -5.39
C LEU A 99 9.16 2.12 -4.78
N ALA A 100 10.21 1.41 -4.39
CA ALA A 100 11.52 2.01 -4.19
C ALA A 100 12.13 2.40 -5.54
N ASN A 101 13.01 3.40 -5.54
CA ASN A 101 13.75 3.80 -6.74
C ASN A 101 14.72 2.71 -7.23
N GLU A 102 15.12 1.79 -6.35
CA GLU A 102 16.11 0.75 -6.60
C GLU A 102 15.60 -0.62 -6.12
N GLY A 103 16.22 -1.70 -6.57
CA GLY A 103 15.86 -3.08 -6.21
C GLY A 103 14.69 -3.65 -7.03
N ASN A 104 14.29 -2.97 -8.10
CA ASN A 104 13.39 -3.51 -9.12
C ASN A 104 14.23 -4.13 -10.24
N GLU A 105 14.00 -5.41 -10.56
CA GLU A 105 14.83 -6.16 -11.51
C GLU A 105 13.98 -7.09 -12.37
N VAL A 106 14.47 -7.35 -13.59
CA VAL A 106 14.00 -8.44 -14.44
C VAL A 106 15.16 -9.34 -14.79
N TRP A 107 14.94 -10.65 -14.70
CA TRP A 107 15.96 -11.66 -15.00
C TRP A 107 15.58 -12.37 -16.29
N THR A 108 16.51 -12.44 -17.23
CA THR A 108 16.32 -13.12 -18.51
C THR A 108 17.59 -13.82 -18.94
N ALA A 109 17.44 -15.07 -19.41
CA ALA A 109 18.56 -15.94 -19.78
C ALA A 109 19.63 -16.03 -18.66
N GLY A 110 19.19 -16.09 -17.41
CA GLY A 110 20.05 -16.16 -16.22
C GLY A 110 20.80 -14.86 -15.88
N THR A 111 20.57 -13.76 -16.60
CA THR A 111 21.20 -12.45 -16.36
C THR A 111 20.21 -11.51 -15.68
N ARG A 112 20.69 -10.75 -14.68
CA ARG A 112 19.90 -9.74 -13.97
C ARG A 112 19.99 -8.38 -14.64
N HIS A 113 18.85 -7.73 -14.83
CA HIS A 113 18.77 -6.39 -15.40
C HIS A 113 17.96 -5.47 -14.48
N PRO A 114 18.50 -4.31 -14.07
CA PRO A 114 17.72 -3.31 -13.37
C PRO A 114 16.56 -2.79 -14.23
N LEU A 115 15.39 -2.64 -13.62
CA LEU A 115 14.23 -2.01 -14.24
C LEU A 115 14.29 -0.51 -14.01
N LYS A 116 14.40 0.27 -15.11
CA LYS A 116 14.27 1.72 -15.04
C LYS A 116 12.79 2.11 -14.96
N ILE A 117 12.40 2.82 -13.91
CA ILE A 117 11.05 3.37 -13.77
C ILE A 117 10.90 4.54 -14.77
N ASP A 118 9.91 4.46 -15.67
CA ASP A 118 9.74 5.45 -16.76
C ASP A 118 9.07 6.74 -16.31
N LYS A 119 7.97 6.61 -15.55
CA LYS A 119 7.11 7.72 -15.16
C LYS A 119 7.37 8.15 -13.73
N ASP A 120 6.87 7.36 -12.79
CA ASP A 120 7.00 7.59 -11.37
C ASP A 120 6.95 6.26 -10.63
N LYS A 121 7.44 6.26 -9.40
CA LYS A 121 7.43 5.12 -8.49
C LYS A 121 6.04 4.85 -7.88
N TYR A 122 5.11 5.79 -8.05
CA TYR A 122 3.72 5.66 -7.63
C TYR A 122 2.88 5.05 -8.76
N ILE A 123 2.32 3.88 -8.51
CA ILE A 123 1.54 3.11 -9.46
C ILE A 123 0.09 3.15 -9.01
N ASP A 124 -0.77 3.73 -9.85
CA ASP A 124 -2.21 3.64 -9.66
C ASP A 124 -2.69 2.21 -9.97
N VAL A 125 -3.39 1.61 -9.00
CA VAL A 125 -4.01 0.30 -9.16
C VAL A 125 -5.43 0.50 -9.66
N LYS A 126 -5.71 -0.03 -10.85
CA LYS A 126 -7.04 0.06 -11.45
C LYS A 126 -8.02 -0.81 -10.67
N MET A 127 -8.96 -0.16 -9.99
CA MET A 127 -10.01 -0.80 -9.20
C MET A 127 -11.35 -0.84 -9.95
N ALA A 128 -12.23 -1.77 -9.56
CA ALA A 128 -13.64 -1.71 -9.94
C ALA A 128 -14.33 -0.46 -9.33
N ILE A 129 -15.27 0.14 -10.06
CA ILE A 129 -15.92 1.43 -9.70
C ILE A 129 -16.71 1.32 -8.39
N ASP A 130 -17.23 0.14 -8.08
CA ASP A 130 -18.04 -0.17 -6.90
C ASP A 130 -17.24 -0.83 -5.76
N ALA A 131 -15.91 -0.94 -5.90
CA ALA A 131 -15.05 -1.51 -4.86
C ALA A 131 -15.21 -0.74 -3.53
N GLU A 132 -15.40 -1.48 -2.44
CA GLU A 132 -15.68 -0.91 -1.13
C GLU A 132 -15.05 -1.75 -0.02
N ILE A 133 -14.35 -1.08 0.91
CA ILE A 133 -13.77 -1.70 2.10
C ILE A 133 -14.85 -1.71 3.19
N GLY A 134 -15.32 -2.92 3.53
CA GLY A 134 -16.42 -3.10 4.47
C GLY A 134 -15.99 -3.18 5.94
N ILE A 135 -16.85 -2.68 6.82
CA ILE A 135 -16.70 -2.86 8.27
C ILE A 135 -17.02 -4.30 8.67
N SER A 136 -16.31 -4.82 9.69
CA SER A 136 -16.54 -6.17 10.24
C SER A 136 -16.45 -7.31 9.21
N GLN A 137 -15.72 -7.08 8.12
CA GLN A 137 -15.43 -8.04 7.06
C GLN A 137 -13.91 -8.26 6.98
N ILE A 138 -13.50 -9.44 6.53
CA ILE A 138 -12.14 -9.70 6.10
C ILE A 138 -12.02 -9.16 4.67
N ASN A 139 -11.33 -8.03 4.51
CA ASN A 139 -11.07 -7.44 3.20
C ASN A 139 -9.71 -7.95 2.69
N THR A 140 -9.69 -8.53 1.50
CA THR A 140 -8.46 -8.93 0.82
C THR A 140 -8.40 -8.29 -0.56
N LEU A 141 -7.37 -7.48 -0.81
CA LEU A 141 -7.06 -6.92 -2.12
C LEU A 141 -6.06 -7.83 -2.83
N PHE A 142 -6.47 -8.37 -3.98
CA PHE A 142 -5.60 -9.08 -4.90
C PHE A 142 -5.14 -8.14 -6.00
N LEU A 143 -3.83 -8.04 -6.18
CA LEU A 143 -3.16 -7.27 -7.22
C LEU A 143 -2.77 -8.20 -8.36
N ASP A 144 -3.18 -7.85 -9.57
CA ASP A 144 -2.86 -8.55 -10.81
C ASP A 144 -1.92 -7.65 -11.61
N PHE A 145 -0.65 -8.06 -11.73
CA PHE A 145 0.40 -7.28 -12.39
C PHE A 145 0.63 -7.84 -13.78
N ASP A 146 0.30 -7.09 -14.83
CA ASP A 146 0.50 -7.57 -16.20
C ASP A 146 1.96 -7.41 -16.60
N VAL A 147 2.78 -8.46 -16.44
CA VAL A 147 4.22 -8.43 -16.72
C VAL A 147 4.52 -8.00 -18.16
N LEU A 148 3.75 -8.49 -19.13
CA LEU A 148 3.96 -8.22 -20.56
C LEU A 148 3.67 -6.77 -20.93
N LYS A 149 2.63 -6.18 -20.33
CA LYS A 149 2.32 -4.76 -20.55
C LYS A 149 3.20 -3.83 -19.72
N SER A 150 3.73 -4.32 -18.61
CA SER A 150 4.45 -3.50 -17.63
C SER A 150 5.94 -3.34 -17.94
N ILE A 151 6.56 -4.32 -18.59
CA ILE A 151 8.00 -4.32 -18.86
C ILE A 151 8.24 -4.22 -20.36
N ALA A 152 8.97 -3.19 -20.77
CA ALA A 152 9.39 -2.99 -22.15
C ALA A 152 10.92 -3.02 -22.24
N ARG A 153 11.43 -3.39 -23.42
CA ARG A 153 12.85 -3.25 -23.76
C ARG A 153 13.03 -2.15 -24.78
N THR A 154 13.92 -1.22 -24.51
CA THR A 154 14.26 -0.11 -25.40
C THR A 154 15.21 -0.58 -26.51
N THR A 155 15.38 0.25 -27.54
CA THR A 155 16.27 -0.05 -28.69
C THR A 155 17.75 -0.20 -28.28
N ASP A 156 18.19 0.51 -27.24
CA ASP A 156 19.52 0.38 -26.64
C ASP A 156 19.63 -0.80 -25.64
N GLY A 157 18.56 -1.58 -25.49
CA GLY A 157 18.55 -2.84 -24.76
C GLY A 157 18.27 -2.72 -23.26
N GLN A 158 17.97 -1.52 -22.75
CA GLN A 158 17.56 -1.28 -21.37
C GLN A 158 16.12 -1.78 -21.13
N PHE A 159 15.88 -2.30 -19.93
CA PHE A 159 14.53 -2.66 -19.49
C PHE A 159 13.88 -1.49 -18.74
N VAL A 160 12.65 -1.19 -19.11
CA VAL A 160 11.86 -0.07 -18.60
C VAL A 160 10.57 -0.60 -18.00
N LEU A 161 10.20 -0.05 -16.85
CA LEU A 161 9.03 -0.41 -16.07
C LEU A 161 7.98 0.72 -16.17
N ASN A 162 6.84 0.40 -16.77
CA ASN A 162 5.62 1.20 -16.78
C ASN A 162 4.45 0.32 -16.31
N PRO A 163 4.29 0.16 -14.98
CA PRO A 163 3.40 -0.84 -14.40
C PRO A 163 1.95 -0.70 -14.82
N VAL A 164 1.33 -1.84 -15.13
CA VAL A 164 -0.10 -2.00 -15.34
C VAL A 164 -0.59 -2.98 -14.30
N VAL A 165 -1.35 -2.47 -13.33
CA VAL A 165 -1.82 -3.25 -12.18
C VAL A 165 -3.32 -3.09 -12.02
N GLU A 166 -4.02 -4.22 -11.94
CA GLU A 166 -5.46 -4.25 -11.64
C GLU A 166 -5.68 -4.82 -10.24
N GLY A 167 -6.71 -4.34 -9.56
CA GLY A 167 -7.04 -4.73 -8.19
C GLY A 167 -8.43 -5.31 -8.07
N VAL A 168 -8.54 -6.49 -7.44
CA VAL A 168 -9.81 -7.13 -7.10
C VAL A 168 -9.95 -7.20 -5.59
N LEU A 169 -10.98 -6.57 -5.05
CA LEU A 169 -11.28 -6.56 -3.63
C LEU A 169 -12.27 -7.68 -3.29
N MET A 170 -11.84 -8.67 -2.51
CA MET A 170 -12.70 -9.72 -1.98
C MET A 170 -13.08 -9.42 -0.53
N ARG A 171 -14.35 -9.66 -0.21
CA ARG A 171 -14.95 -9.38 1.10
C ARG A 171 -15.55 -10.66 1.64
N ASN A 172 -15.06 -11.13 2.78
CA ASN A 172 -15.66 -12.26 3.49
C ASN A 172 -16.27 -11.76 4.79
N ALA A 173 -17.53 -12.13 5.06
CA ALA A 173 -18.11 -11.84 6.36
C ALA A 173 -17.34 -12.60 7.45
N ASN A 174 -17.11 -11.96 8.60
CA ASN A 174 -16.58 -12.65 9.76
C ASN A 174 -17.56 -13.75 10.18
N GLY A 175 -17.29 -15.01 9.77
CA GLY A 175 -18.08 -16.18 10.14
C GLY A 175 -19.13 -16.66 9.12
N ALA A 176 -19.12 -16.23 7.86
CA ALA A 176 -19.97 -16.86 6.83
C ALA A 176 -19.12 -17.66 5.83
N THR A 177 -19.17 -18.98 5.95
CA THR A 177 -18.90 -19.90 4.85
C THR A 177 -19.96 -19.69 3.77
N SER A 178 -19.59 -19.08 2.64
CA SER A 178 -20.28 -19.33 1.38
C SER A 178 -19.28 -19.20 0.24
N LEU A 179 -18.86 -20.35 -0.26
CA LEU A 179 -18.25 -20.49 -1.57
C LEU A 179 -19.38 -20.35 -2.59
N THR A 180 -19.29 -19.36 -3.47
CA THR A 180 -19.90 -19.44 -4.80
C THR A 180 -18.81 -19.02 -5.79
N TYR A 181 -18.10 -20.01 -6.29
CA TYR A 181 -17.44 -19.93 -7.58
C TYR A 181 -18.55 -20.08 -8.61
N ASP A 182 -18.94 -18.99 -9.27
CA ASP A 182 -19.65 -19.09 -10.53
C ASP A 182 -18.58 -19.32 -11.60
N GLU A 183 -18.48 -20.57 -12.06
CA GLU A 183 -17.81 -20.90 -13.31
C GLU A 183 -18.72 -20.47 -14.46
N GLU A 184 -18.20 -19.64 -15.37
CA GLU A 184 -18.59 -19.63 -16.77
C GLU A 184 -17.32 -19.64 -17.64
#